data_AF-A0A2T7Q1J2-F1
#
_entry.id   AF-A0A2T7Q1J2-F1
#
_cell.length_a   1.000
_cell.length_b   1.000
_cell.length_c   1.000
_cell.angle_alpha   90.00
_cell.angle_beta   90.00
_cell.angle_gamma   90.00
#
_symmetry.space_group_name_H-M   'P 1'
#
loop_
_entity.id
_entity.type
_entity.pdbx_description
1 polymer ?
#
loop_
_entity_poly.entity_id
_entity_poly.type
_entity_poly.pdbx_seq_one_letter_code
_entity_poly.pdbx_strand_id
1 'polypeptide(L)'
;MPTNALLVQLLTQPHLQPSEVAKNGPSTSNKYVLNMPSCTIMNKVQLEHAIDNNTQVLQKDLHEQRLKQLRKLLKDIQEDDWQYEPVEQLIGLK
;
A
#
# COMPACT_ATOMS: atom_id res chain seq x y z
N MET A 1 6.07 11.69 -18.21
CA MET A 1 5.59 10.36 -17.78
C MET A 1 6.36 9.29 -18.53
N PRO A 2 7.36 8.66 -17.89
CA PRO A 2 7.56 7.23 -18.13
C PRO A 2 7.66 6.49 -16.78
N THR A 3 6.50 6.00 -16.34
CA THR A 3 6.38 4.87 -15.42
C THR A 3 6.90 3.66 -16.19
N ASN A 4 8.06 3.13 -15.81
CA ASN A 4 8.52 1.74 -16.07
C ASN A 4 9.99 1.52 -15.68
N ALA A 5 10.78 2.58 -15.41
CA ALA A 5 12.21 2.41 -15.10
C ALA A 5 12.51 1.85 -13.69
N LEU A 6 11.59 1.99 -12.72
CA LEU A 6 11.87 1.61 -11.33
C LEU A 6 11.57 0.14 -11.00
N LEU A 7 10.89 -0.61 -11.89
CA LEU A 7 10.60 -2.03 -11.67
C LEU A 7 11.78 -2.95 -12.04
N VAL A 8 12.78 -2.44 -12.77
CA VAL A 8 13.94 -3.25 -13.22
C VAL A 8 15.07 -3.27 -12.19
N GLN A 9 15.09 -2.33 -11.23
CA GLN A 9 16.19 -2.20 -10.26
C GLN A 9 16.11 -3.12 -9.05
N LEU A 10 15.04 -3.89 -8.87
CA LEU A 10 14.90 -4.84 -7.75
C LEU A 10 15.25 -6.30 -8.10
N LEU A 11 15.91 -6.56 -9.24
CA LEU A 11 16.37 -7.91 -9.64
C LEU A 11 17.89 -8.07 -9.76
N THR A 12 18.67 -7.08 -9.34
CA THR A 12 20.14 -7.20 -9.36
C THR A 12 20.64 -7.89 -8.09
N GLN A 13 20.69 -9.22 -8.11
CA GLN A 13 21.54 -10.00 -7.20
C GLN A 13 23.03 -9.76 -7.52
N PRO A 14 23.95 -9.87 -6.53
CA PRO A 14 25.39 -9.72 -6.76
C PRO A 14 25.96 -10.90 -7.57
N HIS A 15 26.55 -10.56 -8.71
CA HIS A 15 27.34 -11.45 -9.57
C HIS A 15 28.61 -11.91 -8.83
N LEU A 16 28.67 -13.20 -8.48
CA LEU A 16 29.90 -13.96 -8.24
C LEU A 16 30.45 -14.46 -9.59
N GLN A 17 31.76 -14.33 -9.79
CA GLN A 17 32.52 -14.62 -11.02
C GLN A 17 32.33 -16.07 -11.53
N PRO A 18 32.47 -16.35 -12.84
CA PRO A 18 32.39 -17.71 -13.36
C PRO A 18 33.75 -18.43 -13.27
N SER A 19 33.81 -19.54 -12.54
CA SER A 19 34.84 -20.57 -12.67
C SER A 19 34.22 -21.85 -13.23
N GLU A 20 35.07 -22.65 -13.88
CA GLU A 20 34.81 -23.49 -15.04
C GLU A 20 34.00 -24.78 -14.79
N VAL A 21 33.51 -25.32 -15.91
CA VAL A 21 32.65 -26.50 -16.12
C VAL A 21 33.16 -27.81 -15.49
N ALA A 22 32.30 -28.57 -14.78
CA ALA A 22 32.33 -30.04 -14.75
C ALA A 22 31.03 -30.72 -14.22
N LYS A 23 30.23 -31.20 -15.17
CA LYS A 23 29.41 -32.44 -15.25
C LYS A 23 29.13 -33.30 -13.98
N ASN A 24 27.83 -33.62 -13.80
CA ASN A 24 27.21 -34.96 -13.50
C ASN A 24 26.25 -35.03 -12.29
N GLY A 25 25.01 -35.50 -12.52
CA GLY A 25 24.17 -36.20 -11.53
C GLY A 25 22.72 -35.68 -11.39
N PRO A 26 21.68 -36.55 -11.51
CA PRO A 26 20.30 -36.16 -11.22
C PRO A 26 20.04 -36.31 -9.71
N SER A 27 19.99 -35.22 -8.97
CA SER A 27 19.64 -35.27 -7.54
C SER A 27 18.23 -34.74 -7.32
N THR A 28 17.30 -35.70 -7.27
CA THR A 28 15.99 -35.58 -6.64
C THR A 28 16.09 -34.99 -5.24
N SER A 29 15.10 -34.15 -4.92
CA SER A 29 14.72 -33.73 -3.57
C SER A 29 15.71 -32.83 -2.84
N ASN A 30 15.29 -31.58 -2.60
CA ASN A 30 14.81 -31.28 -1.26
C ASN A 30 14.01 -29.98 -1.18
N LYS A 31 12.76 -30.16 -0.78
CA LYS A 31 11.88 -29.12 -0.25
C LYS A 31 12.36 -28.77 1.16
N TYR A 32 13.54 -28.18 1.31
CA TYR A 32 13.92 -27.55 2.57
C TYR A 32 13.34 -26.14 2.58
N VAL A 33 12.02 -26.06 2.79
CA VAL A 33 11.48 -24.89 3.45
C VAL A 33 12.23 -24.83 4.77
N LEU A 34 13.13 -23.86 4.87
CA LEU A 34 14.02 -23.65 5.99
C LEU A 34 13.16 -23.43 7.25
N ASN A 35 12.78 -24.52 7.91
CA ASN A 35 12.15 -24.52 9.22
C ASN A 35 13.22 -24.23 10.28
N MET A 36 14.02 -23.19 10.06
CA MET A 36 14.90 -22.64 11.09
C MET A 36 14.07 -21.68 11.92
N PRO A 37 13.96 -21.88 13.25
CA PRO A 37 13.15 -21.06 14.13
C PRO A 37 13.44 -19.55 13.97
N SER A 38 14.70 -19.19 13.74
CA SER A 38 15.15 -17.82 13.50
C SER A 38 14.55 -17.19 12.24
N CYS A 39 14.46 -17.93 11.12
CA CYS A 39 13.85 -17.44 9.89
C CYS A 39 12.33 -17.30 10.02
N THR A 40 11.66 -18.22 10.73
CA THR A 40 10.22 -18.13 10.98
C THR A 40 9.86 -16.91 11.82
N ILE A 41 10.64 -16.61 12.87
CA ILE A 41 10.43 -15.43 13.72
C ILE A 41 10.68 -14.14 12.92
N MET A 42 11.78 -14.08 12.16
CA MET A 42 12.08 -12.90 11.32
C MET A 42 10.97 -12.65 10.30
N ASN A 43 10.47 -13.69 9.64
CA ASN A 43 9.37 -13.57 8.68
C ASN A 43 8.09 -13.07 9.34
N LYS A 44 7.77 -13.54 10.55
CA LYS A 44 6.60 -13.08 11.31
C LYS A 44 6.72 -11.60 11.66
N VAL A 45 7.87 -11.16 12.16
CA VAL A 45 8.11 -9.74 12.51
C VAL A 45 8.01 -8.85 11.27
N GLN A 46 8.60 -9.27 10.14
CA GLN A 46 8.52 -8.52 8.89
C GLN A 46 7.08 -8.41 8.38
N LEU A 47 6.30 -9.50 8.51
CA LEU A 47 4.90 -9.49 8.13
C LEU A 47 4.08 -8.56 9.02
N GLU A 48 4.25 -8.63 10.35
CA GLU A 48 3.55 -7.76 11.29
C GLU A 48 3.87 -6.29 11.02
N HIS A 49 5.14 -5.95 10.84
CA HIS A 49 5.55 -4.60 10.47
C HIS A 49 4.95 -4.16 9.12
N ALA A 50 4.89 -5.05 8.13
CA ALA A 50 4.25 -4.74 6.85
C ALA A 50 2.74 -4.49 7.04
N ILE A 51 2.05 -5.29 7.85
CA ILE A 51 0.63 -5.12 8.15
C ILE A 51 0.38 -3.78 8.83
N ASP A 52 1.18 -3.42 9.83
CA ASP A 52 1.01 -2.16 10.57
C ASP A 52 1.19 -0.95 9.66
N ASN A 53 2.24 -0.94 8.84
CA ASN A 53 2.48 0.15 7.90
C ASN A 53 1.35 0.27 6.87
N ASN A 54 0.90 -0.84 6.28
CA ASN A 54 -0.21 -0.81 5.33
C ASN A 54 -1.50 -0.33 6.00
N THR A 55 -1.74 -0.71 7.25
CA THR A 55 -2.92 -0.27 8.01
C THR A 55 -2.90 1.25 8.22
N GLN A 56 -1.75 1.82 8.57
CA GLN A 56 -1.61 3.27 8.74
C GLN A 56 -1.83 4.03 7.42
N VAL A 57 -1.30 3.51 6.31
CA VAL A 57 -1.52 4.08 4.98
C VAL A 57 -3.00 4.05 4.61
N LEU A 58 -3.66 2.90 4.78
CA LEU A 58 -5.10 2.76 4.49
C LEU A 58 -5.96 3.71 5.32
N GLN A 59 -5.65 3.88 6.60
CA GLN A 59 -6.37 4.83 7.46
C GLN A 59 -6.24 6.26 6.96
N LYS A 60 -5.03 6.66 6.55
CA LYS A 60 -4.79 7.99 5.98
C LYS A 60 -5.57 8.18 4.68
N ASP A 61 -5.48 7.22 3.76
CA ASP A 61 -6.15 7.30 2.46
C ASP A 61 -7.69 7.38 2.61
N LEU A 62 -8.25 6.59 3.53
CA LEU A 62 -9.68 6.63 3.83
C LEU A 62 -10.09 7.99 4.40
N HIS A 63 -9.27 8.58 5.28
CA HIS A 63 -9.51 9.91 5.81
C HIS A 63 -9.49 10.97 4.69
N GLU A 64 -8.50 10.93 3.81
CA GLU A 64 -8.40 11.86 2.67
C GLU A 64 -9.59 11.71 1.71
N GLN A 65 -10.00 10.47 1.43
CA GLN A 65 -11.19 10.19 0.61
C GLN A 65 -12.45 10.77 1.25
N ARG A 66 -12.64 10.59 2.56
CA ARG A 66 -13.77 11.14 3.30
C ARG A 66 -13.78 12.66 3.25
N LEU A 67 -12.63 13.31 3.45
CA LEU A 67 -12.52 14.77 3.33
C LEU A 67 -12.88 15.24 1.92
N LYS A 68 -12.46 14.51 0.88
CA LYS A 68 -12.81 14.83 -0.51
C LYS A 68 -14.32 14.75 -0.75
N GLN A 69 -14.99 13.73 -0.21
CA GLN A 69 -16.44 13.59 -0.29
C GLN A 69 -17.16 14.72 0.44
N LEU A 70 -16.72 15.08 1.66
CA LEU A 70 -17.32 16.17 2.43
C LEU A 70 -17.16 17.52 1.74
N ARG A 71 -15.98 17.80 1.16
CA ARG A 71 -15.77 19.02 0.37
C ARG A 71 -16.65 19.08 -0.88
N LYS A 72 -16.88 17.93 -1.51
CA LYS A 72 -17.81 17.84 -2.64
C LYS A 72 -19.23 18.16 -2.20
N LEU A 73 -19.71 17.51 -1.13
CA LEU A 73 -21.05 17.78 -0.59
C LEU A 73 -21.24 19.24 -0.18
N LEU A 74 -20.22 19.86 0.41
CA LEU A 74 -20.27 21.30 0.74
C LEU A 74 -20.45 22.16 -0.52
N LYS A 75 -19.75 21.82 -1.60
CA LYS A 75 -19.89 22.52 -2.88
C LYS A 75 -21.28 22.32 -3.47
N ASP A 76 -21.79 21.10 -3.43
CA ASP A 76 -23.13 20.77 -3.91
C ASP A 76 -24.20 21.56 -3.11
N ILE A 77 -24.07 21.65 -1.78
CA ILE A 77 -24.96 22.47 -0.93
C ILE A 77 -24.89 23.96 -1.31
N GLN A 78 -23.69 24.51 -1.55
CA GLN A 78 -23.52 25.90 -1.95
C GLN A 78 -24.13 26.19 -3.34
N GLU A 79 -24.08 25.22 -4.25
CA GLU A 79 -24.69 25.34 -5.58
C GLU A 79 -26.22 25.28 -5.51
N ASP A 80 -26.77 24.55 -4.54
CA ASP A 80 -28.21 24.41 -4.32
C ASP A 80 -28.77 25.46 -3.32
N ASP A 81 -27.93 26.33 -2.77
CA ASP A 81 -28.30 27.28 -1.70
C ASP A 81 -29.39 28.26 -2.13
N TRP A 82 -29.45 28.60 -3.43
CA TRP A 82 -30.50 29.46 -4.00
C TRP A 82 -31.89 28.82 -4.01
N GLN A 83 -31.98 27.49 -3.89
CA GLN A 83 -33.24 26.76 -3.93
C GLN A 83 -33.98 26.80 -2.59
N TYR A 84 -33.28 27.09 -1.50
CA TYR A 84 -33.83 27.01 -0.15
C TYR A 84 -33.88 28.38 0.53
N GLU A 85 -34.75 28.49 1.52
CA GLU A 85 -34.83 29.70 2.34
C GLU A 85 -33.58 29.79 3.25
N PRO A 86 -33.00 30.99 3.45
CA PRO A 86 -31.80 31.17 4.27
C PRO A 86 -31.99 30.60 5.68
N VAL A 87 -30.94 29.95 6.21
CA VAL A 87 -30.97 29.27 7.50
C VAL A 87 -31.36 30.22 8.63
N GLU A 88 -30.97 31.49 8.56
CA GLU A 88 -31.30 32.53 9.53
C GLU A 88 -32.82 32.74 9.66
N GLN A 89 -33.53 32.73 8.53
CA GLN A 89 -34.97 32.90 8.49
C GLN A 89 -35.68 31.68 9.09
N LEU A 90 -35.16 30.47 8.82
CA LEU A 90 -35.70 29.21 9.35
C LEU A 90 -35.55 29.08 10.87
N ILE A 91 -34.48 29.64 11.44
CA ILE A 91 -34.22 29.62 12.89
C ILE A 91 -34.81 30.82 13.63
N GLY A 92 -35.55 31.69 12.93
CA GLY A 92 -36.21 32.87 13.52
C GLY A 92 -35.24 33.98 13.93
N LEU A 93 -33.99 33.93 13.46
CA LEU A 93 -33.02 35.00 13.64
C LEU A 93 -33.19 35.99 12.49
N LYS A 94 -33.62 37.21 12.85
CA LYS A 94 -33.91 38.29 11.92
C LYS A 94 -32.74 39.26 11.83
#